data_AF-A0A0S2SHW1-F1
#
_entry.id   AF-A0A0S2SHW1-F1
#
_cell.length_a   1.000
_cell.length_b   1.000
_cell.length_c   1.000
_cell.angle_alpha   90.00
_cell.angle_beta   90.00
_cell.angle_gamma   90.00
#
_symmetry.space_group_name_H-M   'P 1'
#
loop_
_entity.id
_entity.type
_entity.pdbx_description
1 polymer ?
#
loop_
_entity_poly.entity_id
_entity_poly.type
_entity_poly.pdbx_seq_one_letter_code
_entity_poly.pdbx_strand_id
1 'polypeptide(L)'
;MGLLLLAGSVGAVPLELGYSEFYSQMKTFAKGEFGLARLGFYLTESQSGQRCLIRSASVETLDRHEPATVTPDGELRLPFDPDLNLDKAKVVLEMEQEGQDCSMSVQVMADLPPGVVTLGTLETARLDMQRLLDKMAGMIGKHFLPPMRGVHLEMAEPRGQVALDGKEGERLLLWQQGRLAIDDETLKGEGHLAFATPPIRVTPWLGQ
;
A
#
# COMPACT_ATOMS: atom_id res chain seq x y z
N MET A 1 -8.76 55.89 -13.48
CA MET A 1 -8.71 54.59 -14.19
C MET A 1 -8.54 53.51 -13.14
N GLY A 2 -9.63 52.84 -12.75
CA GLY A 2 -9.59 51.70 -11.82
C GLY A 2 -9.53 50.40 -12.64
N LEU A 3 -8.46 49.63 -12.45
CA LEU A 3 -8.27 48.34 -13.09
C LEU A 3 -8.95 47.27 -12.21
N LEU A 4 -10.08 46.72 -12.66
CA LEU A 4 -10.69 45.54 -12.02
C LEU A 4 -9.89 44.30 -12.41
N LEU A 5 -9.28 43.66 -11.42
CA LEU A 5 -8.74 42.30 -11.52
C LEU A 5 -9.91 41.32 -11.36
N LEU A 6 -10.33 40.70 -12.46
CA LEU A 6 -11.20 39.53 -12.43
C LEU A 6 -10.36 38.33 -11.99
N ALA A 7 -10.49 37.94 -10.72
CA ALA A 7 -9.96 36.68 -10.23
C ALA A 7 -10.80 35.54 -10.82
N GLY A 8 -10.32 34.93 -11.91
CA GLY A 8 -10.88 33.67 -12.39
C GLY A 8 -10.55 32.56 -11.40
N SER A 9 -11.58 31.95 -10.82
CA SER A 9 -11.44 30.70 -10.10
C SER A 9 -11.06 29.61 -11.09
N VAL A 10 -9.77 29.25 -11.13
CA VAL A 10 -9.31 28.02 -11.76
C VAL A 10 -9.95 26.89 -10.96
N GLY A 11 -10.88 26.15 -11.56
CA GLY A 11 -11.44 24.95 -10.98
C GLY A 11 -10.43 23.82 -11.14
N ALA A 12 -10.10 23.13 -10.06
CA ALA A 12 -9.27 21.93 -10.07
C ALA A 12 -9.84 20.92 -11.06
N VAL A 13 -9.04 20.49 -12.05
CA VAL A 13 -9.42 19.39 -12.93
C VAL A 13 -9.10 18.08 -12.21
N PRO A 14 -10.09 17.19 -11.97
CA PRO A 14 -9.85 15.92 -11.31
C PRO A 14 -8.95 15.03 -12.18
N LEU A 15 -8.16 14.19 -11.52
CA LEU A 15 -7.38 13.15 -12.19
C LEU A 15 -8.29 11.95 -12.47
N GLU A 16 -8.40 11.57 -13.73
CA GLU A 16 -9.17 10.40 -14.15
C GLU A 16 -8.25 9.27 -14.60
N LEU A 17 -8.42 8.09 -13.99
CA LEU A 17 -7.71 6.87 -14.36
C LEU A 17 -8.71 5.79 -14.79
N GLY A 18 -8.32 4.92 -15.72
CA GLY A 18 -9.19 3.80 -16.12
C GLY A 18 -9.30 2.74 -15.02
N TYR A 19 -10.51 2.37 -14.61
CA TYR A 19 -10.71 1.29 -13.62
C TYR A 19 -10.10 -0.05 -14.09
N SER A 20 -10.02 -0.26 -15.40
CA SER A 20 -9.42 -1.46 -16.00
C SER A 20 -7.98 -1.71 -15.60
N GLU A 21 -7.21 -0.66 -15.32
CA GLU A 21 -5.80 -0.78 -14.89
C GLU A 21 -5.71 -1.43 -13.50
N PHE A 22 -6.51 -0.93 -12.55
CA PHE A 22 -6.64 -1.50 -11.21
C PHE A 22 -7.22 -2.91 -11.26
N TYR A 23 -8.29 -3.10 -12.03
CA TYR A 23 -8.97 -4.39 -12.17
C TYR A 23 -8.05 -5.49 -12.68
N SER A 24 -7.15 -5.19 -13.62
CA SER A 24 -6.16 -6.16 -14.13
C SER A 24 -5.25 -6.69 -13.02
N GLN A 25 -4.82 -5.81 -12.12
CA GLN A 25 -3.99 -6.16 -10.96
C GLN A 25 -4.78 -6.97 -9.95
N MET A 26 -5.99 -6.51 -9.59
CA MET A 26 -6.89 -7.22 -8.68
C MET A 26 -7.26 -8.61 -9.21
N LYS A 27 -7.50 -8.75 -10.52
CA LYS A 27 -7.78 -10.04 -11.18
C LYS A 27 -6.60 -11.00 -11.09
N THR A 28 -5.37 -10.50 -11.11
CA THR A 28 -4.17 -11.33 -10.97
C THR A 28 -4.05 -11.86 -9.54
N PHE A 29 -4.31 -11.00 -8.56
CA PHE A 29 -4.40 -11.37 -7.15
C PHE A 29 -5.56 -12.35 -6.87
N ALA A 30 -6.76 -12.09 -7.38
CA ALA A 30 -7.96 -12.93 -7.15
C ALA A 30 -7.84 -14.37 -7.72
N LYS A 31 -6.82 -14.66 -8.53
CA LYS A 31 -6.53 -16.00 -9.07
C LYS A 31 -5.66 -16.87 -8.15
N GLY A 32 -5.36 -16.42 -6.94
CA GLY A 32 -4.54 -17.16 -6.00
C GLY A 32 -4.95 -16.91 -4.55
N GLU A 33 -4.45 -17.77 -3.67
CA GLU A 33 -4.61 -17.67 -2.23
C GLU A 33 -3.33 -17.08 -1.64
N PHE A 34 -3.38 -15.85 -1.13
CA PHE A 34 -2.21 -15.14 -0.64
C PHE A 34 -2.25 -14.87 0.86
N GLY A 35 -3.17 -15.51 1.61
CA GLY A 35 -3.23 -15.44 3.07
C GLY A 35 -3.31 -13.99 3.57
N LEU A 36 -2.29 -13.54 4.30
CA LEU A 36 -2.21 -12.18 4.84
C LEU A 36 -1.81 -11.13 3.78
N ALA A 37 -1.22 -11.56 2.66
CA ALA A 37 -0.75 -10.64 1.64
C ALA A 37 -1.85 -10.17 0.70
N ARG A 38 -1.70 -8.92 0.25
CA ARG A 38 -2.61 -8.23 -0.67
C ARG A 38 -1.88 -7.19 -1.51
N LEU A 39 -2.60 -6.66 -2.49
CA LEU A 39 -2.20 -5.44 -3.20
C LEU A 39 -2.75 -4.22 -2.48
N GLY A 40 -1.96 -3.14 -2.45
CA GLY A 40 -2.45 -1.80 -2.17
C GLY A 40 -2.14 -0.88 -3.36
N PHE A 41 -3.08 0.00 -3.66
CA PHE A 41 -2.98 0.96 -4.74
C PHE A 41 -2.70 2.34 -4.16
N TYR A 42 -1.69 3.02 -4.70
CA TYR A 42 -1.34 4.39 -4.36
C TYR A 42 -1.16 5.19 -5.63
N LEU A 43 -1.09 6.50 -5.48
CA LEU A 43 -0.54 7.37 -6.50
C LEU A 43 0.85 7.84 -6.08
N THR A 44 1.79 7.83 -7.02
CA THR A 44 3.14 8.38 -6.83
C THR A 44 3.51 9.31 -7.96
N GLU A 45 4.25 10.37 -7.64
CA GLU A 45 4.78 11.29 -8.63
C GLU A 45 5.98 10.64 -9.35
N SER A 46 5.99 10.73 -10.68
CA SER A 46 6.88 9.96 -11.55
C SER A 46 8.38 10.25 -11.36
N GLN A 47 8.76 11.45 -10.93
CA GLN A 47 10.18 11.86 -10.84
C GLN A 47 10.80 11.61 -9.46
N SER A 48 10.03 11.86 -8.41
CA SER A 48 10.44 11.80 -7.01
C SER A 48 10.08 10.47 -6.35
N GLY A 49 9.10 9.74 -6.90
CA GLY A 49 8.52 8.55 -6.30
C GLY A 49 7.73 8.84 -5.03
N GLN A 50 7.50 10.11 -4.69
CA GLN A 50 6.73 10.49 -3.51
C GLN A 50 5.25 10.19 -3.72
N ARG A 51 4.57 9.82 -2.64
CA ARG A 51 3.13 9.58 -2.68
C ARG A 51 2.39 10.88 -2.94
N CYS A 52 1.47 10.84 -3.90
CA CYS A 52 0.52 11.91 -4.10
C CYS A 52 -0.58 11.85 -3.04
N LEU A 53 -1.02 13.01 -2.58
CA LEU A 53 -2.07 13.12 -1.59
C LEU A 53 -3.43 13.26 -2.28
N ILE A 54 -4.31 12.29 -2.01
CA ILE A 54 -5.66 12.22 -2.58
C ILE A 54 -6.63 12.77 -1.54
N ARG A 55 -7.40 13.79 -1.89
CA ARG A 55 -8.45 14.39 -1.06
C ARG A 55 -9.68 13.50 -1.03
N SER A 56 -10.14 13.08 -2.20
CA SER A 56 -11.32 12.24 -2.37
C SER A 56 -11.18 11.37 -3.62
N ALA A 57 -11.95 10.29 -3.67
CA ALA A 57 -11.94 9.35 -4.78
C ALA A 57 -13.33 8.79 -5.03
N SER A 58 -13.63 8.46 -6.28
CA SER A 58 -14.85 7.74 -6.66
C SER A 58 -14.63 6.84 -7.86
N VAL A 59 -15.51 5.86 -8.03
CA VAL A 59 -15.60 5.03 -9.23
C VAL A 59 -16.90 5.39 -9.96
N GLU A 60 -16.76 5.77 -11.22
CA GLU A 60 -17.83 6.35 -12.02
C GLU A 60 -18.04 5.58 -13.32
N THR A 61 -19.29 5.27 -13.65
CA THR A 61 -19.73 4.86 -14.99
C THR A 61 -20.62 5.95 -15.58
N LEU A 62 -21.29 5.69 -16.71
CA LEU A 62 -22.29 6.63 -17.25
C LEU A 62 -23.50 6.81 -16.32
N ASP A 63 -23.80 5.83 -15.47
CA ASP A 63 -25.02 5.72 -14.69
C ASP A 63 -24.80 5.48 -13.19
N ARG A 64 -23.56 5.22 -12.75
CA ARG A 64 -23.20 4.98 -11.35
C ARG A 64 -22.13 5.95 -10.89
N HIS A 65 -22.27 6.39 -9.64
CA HIS A 65 -21.27 7.17 -8.92
C HIS A 65 -21.11 6.58 -7.52
N GLU A 66 -19.94 6.02 -7.24
CA GLU A 66 -19.67 5.35 -5.97
C GLU A 66 -18.41 5.92 -5.31
N PRO A 67 -18.49 6.46 -4.08
CA PRO A 67 -17.30 6.94 -3.39
C PRO A 67 -16.34 5.78 -3.11
N ALA A 68 -15.06 6.00 -3.42
CA ALA A 68 -13.98 5.08 -3.11
C ALA A 68 -13.32 5.50 -1.79
N THR A 69 -12.78 4.51 -1.07
CA THR A 69 -12.11 4.78 0.21
C THR A 69 -10.66 5.16 -0.05
N VAL A 70 -10.24 6.29 0.54
CA VAL A 70 -8.83 6.69 0.64
C VAL A 70 -8.43 6.60 2.11
N THR A 71 -7.43 5.79 2.42
CA THR A 71 -6.94 5.67 3.80
C THR A 71 -6.09 6.90 4.19
N PRO A 72 -5.89 7.18 5.48
CA PRO A 72 -5.06 8.32 5.92
C PRO A 72 -3.63 8.31 5.38
N ASP A 73 -3.10 7.14 5.06
CA ASP A 73 -1.77 6.95 4.48
C ASP A 73 -1.74 6.99 2.93
N GLY A 74 -2.88 7.27 2.30
CA GLY A 74 -3.03 7.49 0.86
C GLY A 74 -3.33 6.23 0.04
N GLU A 75 -3.69 5.11 0.68
CA GLU A 75 -4.09 3.90 -0.04
C GLU A 75 -5.48 4.10 -0.64
N LEU A 76 -5.60 3.90 -1.94
CA LEU A 76 -6.88 3.87 -2.65
C LEU A 76 -7.43 2.44 -2.61
N ARG A 77 -8.61 2.28 -2.00
CA ARG A 77 -9.33 1.00 -1.92
C ARG A 77 -10.50 1.00 -2.88
N LEU A 78 -10.43 0.08 -3.84
CA LEU A 78 -11.43 -0.12 -4.88
C LEU A 78 -12.07 -1.50 -4.72
N PRO A 79 -13.36 -1.63 -5.08
CA PRO A 79 -13.98 -2.95 -5.15
C PRO A 79 -13.36 -3.77 -6.28
N PHE A 80 -13.31 -5.08 -6.13
CA PHE A 80 -13.06 -5.99 -7.25
C PHE A 80 -14.40 -6.37 -7.90
N ASP A 81 -14.78 -5.63 -8.95
CA ASP A 81 -16.07 -5.76 -9.62
C ASP A 81 -15.88 -5.89 -11.14
N PRO A 82 -16.16 -7.07 -11.73
CA PRO A 82 -16.09 -7.28 -13.17
C PRO A 82 -17.00 -6.35 -13.98
N ASP A 83 -18.16 -5.94 -13.45
CA ASP A 83 -19.15 -5.14 -14.16
C ASP A 83 -18.64 -3.71 -14.34
N LEU A 84 -18.01 -3.12 -13.31
CA LEU A 84 -17.33 -1.82 -13.43
C LEU A 84 -16.26 -1.82 -14.53
N ASN A 85 -15.55 -2.94 -14.72
CA ASN A 85 -14.57 -3.08 -15.80
C ASN A 85 -15.22 -3.27 -17.19
N LEU A 86 -16.38 -3.93 -17.27
CA LEU A 86 -17.15 -4.07 -18.51
C LEU A 86 -17.73 -2.72 -18.95
N ASP A 87 -18.28 -1.97 -18.00
CA ASP A 87 -18.92 -0.66 -18.20
C ASP A 87 -17.92 0.49 -18.40
N LYS A 88 -16.62 0.17 -18.46
CA LYS A 88 -15.52 1.14 -18.66
C LYS A 88 -15.51 2.24 -17.61
N ALA A 89 -15.72 1.84 -16.36
CA ALA A 89 -15.67 2.77 -15.24
C ALA A 89 -14.33 3.52 -15.18
N LYS A 90 -14.41 4.73 -14.64
CA LYS A 90 -13.26 5.58 -14.32
C LYS A 90 -13.09 5.67 -12.81
N VAL A 91 -11.84 5.78 -12.38
CA VAL A 91 -11.49 6.20 -11.03
C VAL A 91 -11.23 7.70 -11.11
N VAL A 92 -12.08 8.49 -10.47
CA VAL A 92 -12.01 9.96 -10.46
C VAL A 92 -11.45 10.41 -9.11
N LEU A 93 -10.37 11.18 -9.15
CA LEU A 93 -9.56 11.53 -7.99
C LEU A 93 -9.45 13.05 -7.86
N GLU A 94 -9.80 13.57 -6.70
CA GLU A 94 -9.48 14.93 -6.31
C GLU A 94 -8.15 14.93 -5.57
N MET A 95 -7.16 15.64 -6.11
CA MET A 95 -5.83 15.72 -5.53
C MET A 95 -5.74 16.87 -4.52
N GLU A 96 -4.94 16.74 -3.46
CA GLU A 96 -4.64 17.86 -2.56
C GLU A 96 -3.81 18.94 -3.25
N GLN A 97 -2.99 18.57 -4.23
CA GLN A 97 -2.17 19.48 -5.03
C GLN A 97 -2.41 19.25 -6.52
N GLU A 98 -2.74 20.32 -7.24
CA GLU A 98 -2.95 20.29 -8.69
C GLU A 98 -1.62 20.22 -9.46
N GLY A 99 -1.68 19.69 -10.67
CA GLY A 99 -0.55 19.69 -11.62
C GLY A 99 0.58 18.71 -11.31
N GLN A 100 0.41 17.82 -10.32
CA GLN A 100 1.34 16.72 -10.11
C GLN A 100 1.11 15.62 -11.15
N ASP A 101 2.19 15.15 -11.78
CA ASP A 101 2.17 14.00 -12.67
C ASP A 101 2.15 12.71 -11.84
N CYS A 102 0.96 12.37 -11.34
CA CYS A 102 0.71 11.23 -10.48
C CYS A 102 0.24 10.03 -11.29
N SER A 103 0.90 8.89 -11.09
CA SER A 103 0.53 7.63 -11.72
C SER A 103 0.26 6.54 -10.68
N MET A 104 -0.49 5.52 -11.09
CA MET A 104 -0.80 4.38 -10.24
C MET A 104 0.47 3.61 -9.87
N SER A 105 0.67 3.40 -8.57
CA SER A 105 1.68 2.53 -8.00
C SER A 105 1.02 1.37 -7.25
N VAL A 106 1.45 0.16 -7.57
CA VAL A 106 0.95 -1.07 -6.92
C VAL A 106 2.00 -1.56 -5.94
N GLN A 107 1.59 -1.81 -4.70
CA GLN A 107 2.48 -2.31 -3.65
C GLN A 107 1.97 -3.64 -3.13
N VAL A 108 2.85 -4.63 -3.00
CA VAL A 108 2.58 -5.84 -2.21
C VAL A 108 2.76 -5.50 -0.75
N MET A 109 1.80 -5.90 0.08
CA MET A 109 1.81 -5.70 1.53
C MET A 109 1.02 -6.80 2.22
N ALA A 110 1.01 -6.80 3.54
CA ALA A 110 0.15 -7.65 4.35
C ALA A 110 -0.54 -6.88 5.46
N ASP A 111 -1.79 -7.27 5.75
CA ASP A 111 -2.51 -6.79 6.93
C ASP A 111 -2.34 -7.81 8.06
N LEU A 112 -1.99 -7.32 9.24
CA LEU A 112 -1.90 -8.18 10.42
C LEU A 112 -3.27 -8.36 11.06
N PRO A 113 -3.59 -9.56 11.57
CA PRO A 113 -4.77 -9.73 12.41
C PRO A 113 -4.67 -8.82 13.64
N PRO A 114 -5.81 -8.37 14.19
CA PRO A 114 -5.81 -7.55 15.39
C PRO A 114 -5.21 -8.33 16.58
N GLY A 115 -4.54 -7.61 17.48
CA GLY A 115 -3.98 -8.16 18.71
C GLY A 115 -2.45 -8.21 18.70
N VAL A 116 -1.89 -9.20 19.40
CA VAL A 116 -0.44 -9.34 19.60
C VAL A 116 0.22 -9.78 18.30
N VAL A 117 1.27 -9.07 17.90
CA VAL A 117 2.06 -9.41 16.71
C VAL A 117 3.12 -10.43 17.10
N THR A 118 3.04 -11.64 16.55
CA THR A 118 4.05 -12.68 16.78
C THR A 118 5.05 -12.76 15.63
N LEU A 119 6.26 -13.26 15.90
CA LEU A 119 7.25 -13.54 14.85
C LEU A 119 6.70 -14.55 13.83
N GLY A 120 5.94 -15.56 14.27
CA GLY A 120 5.31 -16.53 13.37
C GLY A 120 4.27 -15.89 12.43
N THR A 121 3.52 -14.89 12.90
CA THR A 121 2.59 -14.14 12.05
C THR A 121 3.34 -13.30 11.01
N LEU A 122 4.45 -12.67 11.41
CA LEU A 122 5.29 -11.91 10.48
C LEU A 122 5.98 -12.80 9.45
N GLU A 123 6.41 -14.00 9.84
CA GLU A 123 6.96 -14.99 8.91
C GLU A 123 5.89 -15.48 7.93
N THR A 124 4.66 -15.71 8.39
CA THR A 124 3.53 -16.03 7.51
C THR A 124 3.30 -14.91 6.49
N ALA A 125 3.21 -13.66 6.96
CA ALA A 125 3.05 -12.49 6.11
C ALA A 125 4.19 -12.36 5.08
N ARG A 126 5.43 -12.62 5.50
CA ARG A 126 6.60 -12.64 4.62
C ARG A 126 6.43 -13.66 3.48
N LEU A 127 6.12 -14.92 3.82
CA LEU A 127 5.96 -15.99 2.84
C LEU A 127 4.82 -15.70 1.87
N ASP A 128 3.71 -15.21 2.39
CA ASP A 128 2.54 -14.79 1.63
C ASP A 128 2.85 -13.67 0.63
N MET A 129 3.58 -12.65 1.08
CA MET A 129 4.04 -11.55 0.21
C MET A 129 5.01 -12.04 -0.86
N GLN A 130 5.93 -12.96 -0.54
CA GLN A 130 6.83 -13.55 -1.55
C GLN A 130 6.03 -14.28 -2.63
N ARG A 131 5.03 -15.10 -2.24
CA ARG A 131 4.16 -15.81 -3.19
C ARG A 131 3.40 -14.84 -4.10
N LEU A 132 2.93 -13.72 -3.54
CA LEU A 132 2.25 -12.68 -4.33
C LEU A 132 3.21 -11.96 -5.28
N LEU A 133 4.40 -11.58 -4.82
CA LEU A 133 5.44 -11.00 -5.66
C LEU A 133 5.80 -11.92 -6.84
N ASP A 134 6.03 -13.20 -6.58
CA ASP A 134 6.33 -14.20 -7.61
C ASP A 134 5.18 -14.32 -8.62
N LYS A 135 3.93 -14.29 -8.15
CA LYS A 135 2.75 -14.30 -9.01
C LYS A 135 2.70 -13.07 -9.92
N MET A 136 2.93 -11.89 -9.37
CA MET A 136 2.90 -10.62 -10.10
C MET A 136 4.02 -10.53 -11.12
N ALA A 137 5.23 -10.96 -10.77
CA ALA A 137 6.39 -10.96 -11.67
C ALA A 137 6.25 -12.02 -12.79
N GLY A 138 5.40 -13.02 -12.59
CA GLY A 138 5.17 -14.09 -13.55
C GLY A 138 6.37 -15.03 -13.69
N MET A 139 6.26 -15.96 -14.65
CA MET A 139 7.20 -17.09 -14.77
C MET A 139 8.66 -16.66 -14.96
N ILE A 140 8.90 -15.62 -15.76
CA ILE A 140 10.24 -15.14 -16.08
C ILE A 140 10.68 -14.05 -15.08
N GLY A 141 9.80 -13.11 -14.74
CA GLY A 141 10.13 -11.97 -13.90
C GLY A 141 10.57 -12.35 -12.49
N LYS A 142 10.05 -13.45 -11.92
CA LYS A 142 10.43 -13.91 -10.58
C LYS A 142 11.93 -14.17 -10.40
N HIS A 143 12.65 -14.48 -11.47
CA HIS A 143 14.10 -14.69 -11.44
C HIS A 143 14.90 -13.39 -11.29
N PHE A 144 14.26 -12.25 -11.52
CA PHE A 144 14.84 -10.91 -11.41
C PHE A 144 14.35 -10.15 -10.17
N LEU A 145 13.45 -10.76 -9.38
CA LEU A 145 13.06 -10.19 -8.10
C LEU A 145 14.24 -10.30 -7.13
N PRO A 146 14.63 -9.19 -6.46
CA PRO A 146 15.60 -9.28 -5.39
C PRO A 146 15.06 -10.19 -4.27
N PRO A 147 15.92 -10.94 -3.57
CA PRO A 147 15.47 -11.78 -2.48
C PRO A 147 14.90 -10.92 -1.36
N MET A 148 13.78 -11.35 -0.78
CA MET A 148 13.32 -10.79 0.49
C MET A 148 14.30 -11.16 1.60
N ARG A 149 14.70 -10.17 2.39
CA ARG A 149 15.59 -10.30 3.56
C ARG A 149 14.84 -10.23 4.89
N GLY A 150 13.53 -10.04 4.82
CA GLY A 150 12.65 -9.91 5.97
C GLY A 150 11.42 -9.07 5.62
N VAL A 151 10.93 -8.36 6.62
CA VAL A 151 9.76 -7.48 6.49
C VAL A 151 10.02 -6.11 7.10
N HIS A 152 9.29 -5.14 6.59
CA HIS A 152 9.15 -3.83 7.20
C HIS A 152 7.76 -3.70 7.80
N LEU A 153 7.67 -3.24 9.06
CA LEU A 153 6.42 -2.78 9.64
C LEU A 153 6.37 -1.26 9.48
N GLU A 154 5.36 -0.78 8.77
CA GLU A 154 5.14 0.65 8.57
C GLU A 154 4.33 1.20 9.73
N MET A 155 4.85 2.23 10.37
CA MET A 155 4.34 2.85 11.61
C MET A 155 3.79 4.24 11.30
N ALA A 156 2.74 4.63 12.01
CA ALA A 156 2.22 6.00 11.92
C ALA A 156 3.21 7.02 12.49
N GLU A 157 3.91 6.65 13.56
CA GLU A 157 4.90 7.52 14.20
C GLU A 157 6.26 7.41 13.51
N PRO A 158 6.96 8.53 13.25
CA PRO A 158 8.24 8.50 12.54
C PRO A 158 9.36 7.82 13.32
N ARG A 159 9.28 7.77 14.65
CA ARG A 159 10.28 7.14 15.53
C ARG A 159 9.60 6.53 16.73
N GLY A 160 10.21 5.48 17.25
CA GLY A 160 9.83 4.88 18.53
C GLY A 160 10.49 3.54 18.71
N GLN A 161 9.95 2.76 19.64
CA GLN A 161 10.53 1.49 20.06
C GLN A 161 9.46 0.46 20.43
N VAL A 162 9.81 -0.81 20.26
CA VAL A 162 8.98 -1.95 20.67
C VAL A 162 9.87 -3.01 21.29
N ALA A 163 9.37 -3.65 22.35
CA ALA A 163 10.02 -4.81 22.95
C ALA A 163 9.67 -6.06 22.14
N LEU A 164 10.70 -6.81 21.71
CA LEU A 164 10.57 -8.18 21.27
C LEU A 164 10.79 -9.09 22.48
N ASP A 165 9.72 -9.68 22.97
CA ASP A 165 9.79 -10.70 24.02
C ASP A 165 9.92 -12.08 23.37
N GLY A 166 11.13 -12.62 23.39
CA GLY A 166 11.48 -13.91 22.81
C GLY A 166 12.17 -14.84 23.81
N LYS A 167 12.51 -16.05 23.36
CA LYS A 167 13.14 -17.07 24.23
C LYS A 167 14.47 -16.63 24.86
N GLU A 168 15.23 -15.79 24.18
CA GLU A 168 16.53 -15.28 24.64
C GLU A 168 16.40 -14.06 25.58
N GLY A 169 15.16 -13.67 25.90
CA GLY A 169 14.83 -12.50 26.71
C GLY A 169 14.26 -11.36 25.88
N GLU A 170 13.99 -10.25 26.57
CA GLU A 170 13.45 -9.05 25.96
C GLU A 170 14.56 -8.26 25.23
N ARG A 171 14.32 -7.95 23.96
CA ARG A 171 15.20 -7.10 23.14
C ARG A 171 14.43 -5.88 22.64
N LEU A 172 14.97 -4.69 22.87
CA LEU A 172 14.37 -3.47 22.35
C LEU A 172 14.72 -3.27 20.87
N LEU A 173 13.70 -3.07 20.04
CA LEU A 173 13.85 -2.74 18.63
C LEU A 173 13.39 -1.30 18.39
N LEU A 174 14.16 -0.57 17.59
CA LEU A 174 13.89 0.83 17.27
C LEU A 174 13.41 0.95 15.83
N TRP A 175 12.46 1.83 15.59
CA TRP A 175 12.11 2.25 14.23
C TRP A 175 12.47 3.71 14.00
N GLN A 176 12.72 4.01 12.74
CA GLN A 176 13.04 5.35 12.25
C GLN A 176 12.34 5.56 10.92
N GLN A 177 12.02 6.80 10.59
CA GLN A 177 11.28 7.16 9.37
C GLN A 177 9.98 6.34 9.21
N GLY A 178 9.32 6.02 10.32
CA GLY A 178 8.09 5.25 10.33
C GLY A 178 8.27 3.78 9.97
N ARG A 179 9.48 3.23 10.03
CA ARG A 179 9.75 1.86 9.56
C ARG A 179 10.58 1.05 10.54
N LEU A 180 10.00 -0.07 10.99
CA LEU A 180 10.70 -1.10 11.74
C LEU A 180 11.13 -2.22 10.80
N ALA A 181 12.41 -2.59 10.78
CA ALA A 181 12.90 -3.71 9.99
C ALA A 181 13.04 -4.96 10.87
N ILE A 182 12.47 -6.08 10.43
CA ILE A 182 12.66 -7.40 11.03
C ILE A 182 13.26 -8.30 9.96
N ASP A 183 14.50 -8.75 10.17
CA ASP A 183 15.22 -9.63 9.24
C ASP A 183 14.80 -11.10 9.34
N ASP A 184 15.16 -11.89 8.34
CA ASP A 184 14.89 -13.34 8.28
C ASP A 184 15.46 -14.10 9.48
N GLU A 185 16.62 -13.70 10.02
CA GLU A 185 17.19 -14.36 11.19
C GLU A 185 16.32 -14.12 12.43
N THR A 186 15.81 -12.91 12.62
CA THR A 186 14.84 -12.61 13.69
C THR A 186 13.51 -13.34 13.45
N LEU A 187 13.01 -13.40 12.22
CA LEU A 187 11.71 -14.04 11.90
C LEU A 187 11.70 -15.55 12.17
N LYS A 188 12.83 -16.25 12.02
CA LYS A 188 12.97 -17.67 12.35
C LYS A 188 12.82 -17.98 13.84
N GLY A 189 12.93 -16.96 14.70
CA GLY A 189 12.79 -17.10 16.14
C GLY A 189 11.35 -17.28 16.61
N GLU A 190 11.19 -17.35 17.93
CA GLU A 190 9.88 -17.32 18.60
C GLU A 190 9.81 -16.11 19.51
N GLY A 191 8.67 -15.43 19.51
CA GLY A 191 8.45 -14.25 20.32
C GLY A 191 7.31 -13.38 19.80
N HIS A 192 7.07 -12.29 20.52
CA HIS A 192 6.02 -11.35 20.18
C HIS A 192 6.44 -9.91 20.43
N LEU A 193 5.78 -9.01 19.71
CA LEU A 193 5.98 -7.57 19.72
C LEU A 193 4.71 -6.93 20.27
N ALA A 194 4.83 -6.23 21.39
CA ALA A 194 3.74 -5.53 22.03
C ALA A 194 3.75 -4.05 21.60
N PHE A 195 2.94 -3.71 20.60
CA PHE A 195 2.81 -2.34 20.13
C PHE A 195 1.74 -1.58 20.93
N ALA A 196 2.06 -0.35 21.35
CA ALA A 196 1.05 0.56 21.90
C ALA A 196 0.05 1.00 20.81
N THR A 197 0.58 1.31 19.62
CA THR A 197 -0.19 1.59 18.40
C THR A 197 0.20 0.56 17.35
N PRO A 198 -0.74 -0.22 16.79
CA PRO A 198 -0.42 -1.25 15.82
C PRO A 198 0.24 -0.67 14.57
N PRO A 199 1.08 -1.45 13.88
CA PRO A 199 1.61 -1.07 12.57
C PRO A 199 0.46 -0.86 11.58
N ILE A 200 0.63 0.07 10.65
CA ILE A 200 -0.33 0.36 9.59
C ILE A 200 -0.43 -0.84 8.64
N ARG A 201 0.72 -1.44 8.30
CA ARG A 201 0.83 -2.63 7.45
C ARG A 201 2.23 -3.24 7.55
N VAL A 202 2.40 -4.38 6.91
CA VAL A 202 3.70 -5.00 6.67
C VAL A 202 4.04 -4.91 5.18
N THR A 203 5.28 -4.56 4.84
CA THR A 203 5.78 -4.49 3.46
C THR A 203 7.01 -5.37 3.28
N PRO A 204 7.31 -5.81 2.04
CA PRO A 204 8.52 -6.58 1.76
C PRO A 204 9.80 -5.78 2.02
N TRP A 205 10.77 -6.40 2.70
CA TRP A 205 12.13 -5.89 2.74
C TRP A 205 12.99 -6.61 1.68
N LEU A 206 13.15 -5.98 0.52
CA LEU A 206 13.94 -6.54 -0.59
C LEU A 206 15.44 -6.26 -0.40
N GLY A 207 16.28 -7.21 -0.83
CA GLY A 207 17.71 -7.00 -1.05
C GLY A 207 17.94 -5.91 -2.10
N GLN A 208 19.04 -5.17 -1.94
CA GLN A 208 19.57 -4.32 -3.02
C GLN A 208 20.48 -5.14 -3.93
#